data_AF-A0A2K8U816-F1
#
_entry.id   AF-A0A2K8U816-F1
#
_cell.length_a   1.000
_cell.length_b   1.000
_cell.length_c   1.000
_cell.angle_alpha   90.00
_cell.angle_beta   90.00
_cell.angle_gamma   90.00
#
_symmetry.space_group_name_H-M   'P 1'
#
loop_
_entity.id
_entity.type
_entity.pdbx_description
1 polymer ?
#
loop_
_entity_poly.entity_id
_entity_poly.type
_entity_poly.pdbx_seq_one_letter_code
_entity_poly.pdbx_strand_id
1 'polypeptide(L)'
;MLTQIGWPPGRAVPAKTARDLLALANEGADKETLQAVTRVARALPVADEVGNDAIYAAWIRSQSPELETLITEQRRQSASPALEALHALVTGRLERYAALKDQDGVLLVQAFAMAPEPFRSRLAQTVAASPDRGIKEAYRRALSSGAVDKAQSVENLKLVGDEDGLFEQTRHLRLLDVLGLCERWAAVPGRPAHPAHRAAVDKAVSEYRSLGAFKVEPGPELPDGMVDLFDFWRDQEPSDADLRADLTAEDPFRKARGLYLGQERNLVEAQRLTAAATSEHWPERLIARLLDPAALAGAPEDHVLWVNACAGDAGLLAAPIGGTPEDYARHSARFQQASGPAAARTRGLLSILCTFQGVFVAGGITVDETGEATDRGAVELEDAGEVEFE
;
A
#
# COMPACT_ATOMS: atom_id res chain seq x y z
N MET A 1 -23.27 43.42 -4.37
CA MET A 1 -22.70 42.06 -4.42
C MET A 1 -23.78 41.00 -4.17
N LEU A 2 -24.45 41.00 -3.01
CA LEU A 2 -25.63 40.13 -2.80
C LEU A 2 -26.84 40.53 -3.65
N THR A 3 -26.95 41.80 -4.04
CA THR A 3 -27.97 42.29 -4.98
C THR A 3 -27.93 41.58 -6.34
N GLN A 4 -26.79 41.01 -6.73
CA GLN A 4 -26.63 40.25 -7.98
C GLN A 4 -27.25 38.85 -7.90
N ILE A 5 -27.64 38.38 -6.72
CA ILE A 5 -28.44 37.16 -6.51
C ILE A 5 -29.86 37.49 -6.02
N GLY A 6 -30.33 38.73 -6.24
CA GLY A 6 -31.67 39.16 -5.85
C GLY A 6 -31.84 39.51 -4.37
N TRP A 7 -30.76 39.62 -3.59
CA TRP A 7 -30.87 39.99 -2.17
C TRP A 7 -31.19 41.49 -2.00
N PRO A 8 -32.09 41.87 -1.05
CA PRO A 8 -32.44 43.27 -0.82
C PRO A 8 -31.23 44.15 -0.49
N PRO A 9 -31.09 45.34 -1.10
CA PRO A 9 -29.99 46.26 -0.82
C PRO A 9 -30.06 46.75 0.65
N GLY A 10 -28.90 46.85 1.29
CA GLY A 10 -28.78 47.35 2.67
C GLY A 10 -29.21 46.37 3.77
N ARG A 11 -29.69 45.16 3.42
CA ARG A 11 -30.11 44.16 4.40
C ARG A 11 -29.02 43.12 4.64
N ALA A 12 -28.60 42.96 5.90
CA ALA A 12 -27.68 41.88 6.29
C ALA A 12 -28.30 40.49 6.05
N VAL A 13 -27.46 39.51 5.75
CA VAL A 13 -27.90 38.11 5.61
C VAL A 13 -28.06 37.51 7.01
N PRO A 14 -29.23 36.99 7.39
CA PRO A 14 -29.39 36.29 8.66
C PRO A 14 -28.46 35.07 8.72
N ALA A 15 -27.79 34.87 9.85
CA ALA A 15 -26.82 33.78 10.03
C ALA A 15 -27.41 32.38 9.79
N LYS A 16 -28.71 32.18 10.06
CA LYS A 16 -29.40 30.93 9.72
C LYS A 16 -29.48 30.73 8.21
N THR A 17 -29.97 31.72 7.47
CA THR A 17 -30.07 31.68 6.00
C THR A 17 -28.71 31.48 5.34
N ALA A 18 -27.67 32.13 5.87
CA ALA A 18 -26.32 31.95 5.34
C ALA A 18 -25.83 30.50 5.50
N ARG A 19 -26.09 29.87 6.65
CA ARG A 19 -25.75 28.46 6.90
C ARG A 19 -26.56 27.50 6.03
N ASP A 20 -27.86 27.75 5.89
CA ASP A 20 -28.72 26.93 5.04
C ASP A 20 -28.24 26.97 3.58
N LEU A 21 -27.79 28.13 3.09
CA LEU A 21 -27.21 28.26 1.75
C LEU A 21 -25.84 27.59 1.65
N LEU A 22 -24.95 27.75 2.63
CA LEU A 22 -23.65 27.05 2.67
C LEU A 22 -23.80 25.52 2.70
N ALA A 23 -24.88 25.00 3.29
CA ALA A 23 -25.18 23.58 3.30
C ALA A 23 -25.53 23.02 1.90
N LEU A 24 -25.97 23.88 0.97
CA LEU A 24 -26.23 23.48 -0.43
C LEU A 24 -24.93 23.23 -1.22
N ALA A 25 -23.78 23.66 -0.71
CA ALA A 25 -22.49 23.39 -1.34
C ALA A 25 -22.09 21.93 -1.11
N ASN A 26 -22.15 21.15 -2.18
CA ASN A 26 -21.73 19.76 -2.24
C ASN A 26 -21.03 19.46 -3.57
N GLU A 27 -20.46 18.27 -3.67
CA GLU A 27 -19.86 17.76 -4.89
C GLU A 27 -20.96 17.55 -5.94
N GLY A 28 -20.85 18.24 -7.08
CA GLY A 28 -21.84 18.22 -8.15
C GLY A 28 -22.90 19.32 -8.10
N ALA A 29 -22.83 20.26 -7.14
CA ALA A 29 -23.66 21.46 -7.17
C ALA A 29 -23.45 22.26 -8.47
N ASP A 30 -24.54 22.80 -9.03
CA ASP A 30 -24.46 23.62 -10.23
C ASP A 30 -23.70 24.94 -9.98
N LYS A 31 -23.25 25.55 -11.09
CA LYS A 31 -22.40 26.74 -11.05
C LYS A 31 -23.13 27.93 -10.40
N GLU A 32 -24.42 28.09 -10.62
CA GLU A 32 -25.24 29.14 -10.06
C GLU A 32 -25.34 29.02 -8.53
N THR A 33 -25.52 27.80 -8.03
CA THR A 33 -25.55 27.46 -6.61
C THR A 33 -24.20 27.77 -5.95
N LEU A 34 -23.09 27.33 -6.54
CA LEU A 34 -21.76 27.64 -6.00
C LEU A 34 -21.47 29.14 -6.00
N GLN A 35 -21.86 29.87 -7.06
CA GLN A 35 -21.73 31.33 -7.10
C GLN A 35 -22.56 32.02 -6.01
N ALA A 36 -23.78 31.56 -5.75
CA ALA A 36 -24.63 32.07 -4.69
C ALA A 36 -23.97 31.82 -3.31
N VAL A 37 -23.48 30.60 -3.08
CA VAL A 37 -22.76 30.22 -1.86
C VAL A 37 -21.55 31.13 -1.62
N THR A 38 -20.67 31.31 -2.62
CA THR A 38 -19.50 32.19 -2.48
C THR A 38 -19.89 33.64 -2.20
N ARG A 39 -20.94 34.16 -2.85
CA ARG A 39 -21.41 35.54 -2.61
C ARG A 39 -21.95 35.71 -1.20
N VAL A 40 -22.65 34.71 -0.66
CA VAL A 40 -23.15 34.68 0.71
C VAL A 40 -21.99 34.59 1.70
N ALA A 41 -21.05 33.66 1.49
CA ALA A 41 -19.85 33.51 2.31
C ALA A 41 -19.07 34.82 2.42
N ARG A 42 -18.92 35.55 1.31
CA ARG A 42 -18.19 36.82 1.27
C ARG A 42 -18.88 37.96 2.03
N ALA A 43 -20.20 37.88 2.22
CA ALA A 43 -20.97 38.88 2.94
C ALA A 43 -21.06 38.60 4.46
N LEU A 44 -20.69 37.40 4.92
CA LEU A 44 -20.61 37.10 6.34
C LEU A 44 -19.44 37.88 6.99
N PRO A 45 -19.60 38.37 8.23
CA PRO A 45 -18.49 38.97 8.97
C PRO A 45 -17.30 38.02 9.07
N VAL A 46 -16.07 38.57 9.00
CA VAL A 46 -14.85 37.76 9.09
C VAL A 46 -14.65 37.18 10.50
N ALA A 47 -15.13 37.90 11.53
CA ALA A 47 -15.07 37.47 12.94
C ALA A 47 -16.19 36.50 13.35
N ASP A 48 -17.06 36.07 12.43
CA ASP A 48 -18.11 35.09 12.71
C ASP A 48 -17.52 33.67 12.67
N GLU A 49 -17.11 33.15 13.82
CA GLU A 49 -16.50 31.83 13.97
C GLU A 49 -17.39 30.70 13.42
N VAL A 50 -18.68 30.70 13.75
CA VAL A 50 -19.65 29.70 13.29
C VAL A 50 -19.85 29.80 11.78
N GLY A 51 -19.88 31.03 11.25
CA GLY A 51 -19.90 31.29 9.82
C GLY A 51 -18.64 30.77 9.11
N ASN A 52 -17.46 30.94 9.71
CA ASN A 52 -16.20 30.45 9.15
C ASN A 52 -16.16 28.92 9.11
N ASP A 53 -16.56 28.23 10.17
CA ASP A 53 -16.61 26.76 10.18
C ASP A 53 -17.55 26.23 9.08
N ALA A 54 -18.69 26.89 8.87
CA ALA A 54 -19.62 26.53 7.80
C ALA A 54 -19.04 26.78 6.39
N ILE A 55 -18.25 27.85 6.21
CA ILE A 55 -17.53 28.13 4.97
C ILE A 55 -16.47 27.06 4.68
N TYR A 56 -15.68 26.66 5.68
CA TYR A 56 -14.68 25.60 5.52
C TYR A 56 -15.35 24.25 5.21
N ALA A 57 -16.45 23.91 5.90
CA ALA A 57 -17.20 22.70 5.61
C ALA A 57 -17.80 22.70 4.18
N ALA A 58 -18.31 23.85 3.72
CA ALA A 58 -18.78 24.02 2.34
C ALA A 58 -17.63 23.86 1.33
N TRP A 59 -16.47 24.45 1.61
CA TRP A 59 -15.26 24.31 0.78
C TRP A 59 -14.81 22.86 0.64
N ILE A 60 -14.77 22.09 1.75
CA ILE A 60 -14.37 20.68 1.72
C ILE A 60 -15.34 19.85 0.88
N ARG A 61 -16.65 20.02 1.10
CA ARG A 61 -17.67 19.25 0.37
C ARG A 61 -17.73 19.58 -1.12
N SER A 62 -17.62 20.86 -1.48
CA SER A 62 -17.77 21.30 -2.86
C SER A 62 -16.45 21.37 -3.63
N GLN A 63 -15.32 21.28 -2.93
CA GLN A 63 -13.97 21.42 -3.47
C GLN A 63 -13.80 22.71 -4.31
N SER A 64 -14.52 23.80 -3.95
CA SER A 64 -14.60 25.02 -4.76
C SER A 64 -13.33 25.87 -4.65
N PRO A 65 -12.66 26.19 -5.78
CA PRO A 65 -11.50 27.08 -5.77
C PRO A 65 -11.87 28.52 -5.38
N GLU A 66 -13.11 28.96 -5.63
CA GLU A 66 -13.58 30.29 -5.24
C GLU A 66 -13.73 30.42 -3.71
N LEU A 67 -14.21 29.38 -3.04
CA LEU A 67 -14.26 29.35 -1.57
C LEU A 67 -12.84 29.26 -0.97
N GLU A 68 -11.95 28.48 -1.57
CA GLU A 68 -10.53 28.42 -1.18
C GLU A 68 -9.87 29.82 -1.25
N THR A 69 -10.07 30.50 -2.37
CA THR A 69 -9.56 31.86 -2.61
C THR A 69 -10.13 32.84 -1.58
N LEU A 70 -11.43 32.76 -1.30
CA LEU A 70 -12.10 33.61 -0.33
C LEU A 70 -11.53 33.43 1.09
N ILE A 71 -11.39 32.18 1.55
CA ILE A 71 -10.81 31.86 2.87
C ILE A 71 -9.41 32.48 2.98
N THR A 72 -8.62 32.32 1.94
CA THR A 72 -7.27 32.85 1.80
C THR A 72 -7.21 34.38 1.81
N GLU A 73 -7.95 35.05 0.93
CA GLU A 73 -7.90 36.51 0.73
C GLU A 73 -8.38 37.26 1.97
N GLN A 74 -9.46 36.77 2.58
CA GLN A 74 -10.06 37.39 3.76
C GLN A 74 -9.36 36.97 5.06
N ARG A 75 -8.35 36.09 4.97
CA ARG A 75 -7.64 35.50 6.12
C ARG A 75 -8.62 34.97 7.17
N ARG A 76 -9.69 34.29 6.72
CA ARG A 76 -10.66 33.68 7.63
C ARG A 76 -9.97 32.64 8.50
N GLN A 77 -10.53 32.45 9.70
CA GLN A 77 -10.08 31.50 10.69
C GLN A 77 -11.28 30.70 11.17
N SER A 78 -11.19 29.38 11.02
CA SER A 78 -12.09 28.42 11.62
C SER A 78 -11.81 28.30 13.12
N ALA A 79 -12.85 28.05 13.91
CA ALA A 79 -12.70 27.73 15.33
C ALA A 79 -12.08 26.34 15.53
N SER A 80 -12.23 25.44 14.55
CA SER A 80 -11.57 24.13 14.53
C SER A 80 -10.13 24.24 13.98
N PRO A 81 -9.10 23.90 14.78
CA PRO A 81 -7.71 23.87 14.32
C PRO A 81 -7.45 22.82 13.23
N ALA A 82 -8.23 21.73 13.19
CA ALA A 82 -8.10 20.71 12.15
C ALA A 82 -8.54 21.21 10.77
N LEU A 83 -9.57 22.07 10.70
CA LEU A 83 -9.99 22.73 9.47
C LEU A 83 -8.93 23.73 8.98
N GLU A 84 -8.29 24.46 9.90
CA GLU A 84 -7.15 25.33 9.58
C GLU A 84 -5.95 24.53 9.05
N ALA A 85 -5.63 23.39 9.70
CA ALA A 85 -4.57 22.50 9.27
C ALA A 85 -4.83 21.95 7.87
N LEU A 86 -6.05 21.46 7.60
CA LEU A 86 -6.44 20.98 6.28
C LEU A 86 -6.28 22.06 5.21
N HIS A 87 -6.81 23.26 5.45
CA HIS A 87 -6.68 24.37 4.50
C HIS A 87 -5.22 24.76 4.28
N ALA A 88 -4.43 24.90 5.34
CA ALA A 88 -3.01 25.26 5.24
C ALA A 88 -2.24 24.23 4.39
N LEU A 89 -2.45 22.93 4.65
CA LEU A 89 -1.77 21.87 3.94
C LEU A 89 -2.26 21.68 2.49
N VAL A 90 -3.55 21.82 2.21
CA VAL A 90 -4.08 21.72 0.84
C VAL A 90 -3.62 22.89 -0.03
N THR A 91 -3.44 24.06 0.57
CA THR A 91 -3.00 25.28 -0.13
C THR A 91 -1.48 25.49 -0.15
N GLY A 92 -0.68 24.54 0.36
CA GLY A 92 0.78 24.63 0.35
C GLY A 92 1.37 25.61 1.36
N ARG A 93 0.59 26.08 2.34
CA ARG A 93 0.97 27.10 3.32
C ARG A 93 1.55 26.51 4.59
N LEU A 94 2.77 25.97 4.47
CA LEU A 94 3.47 25.33 5.59
C LEU A 94 3.69 26.27 6.77
N GLU A 95 3.83 27.58 6.54
CA GLU A 95 3.97 28.58 7.60
C GLU A 95 2.70 28.71 8.45
N ARG A 96 1.52 28.59 7.83
CA ARG A 96 0.24 28.59 8.55
C ARG A 96 0.05 27.32 9.34
N TYR A 97 0.42 26.17 8.76
CA TYR A 97 0.38 24.90 9.47
C TYR A 97 1.33 24.90 10.68
N ALA A 98 2.57 25.37 10.53
CA ALA A 98 3.54 25.47 11.61
C ALA A 98 3.06 26.38 12.77
N ALA A 99 2.29 27.43 12.47
CA ALA A 99 1.71 28.31 13.48
C ALA A 99 0.69 27.61 14.40
N LEU A 100 0.10 26.49 13.96
CA LEU A 100 -0.82 25.68 14.78
C LEU A 100 -0.10 24.86 15.85
N LYS A 101 1.24 24.75 15.79
CA LYS A 101 2.07 24.02 16.76
C LYS A 101 1.59 22.58 16.97
N ASP A 102 1.36 21.86 15.88
CA ASP A 102 0.94 20.45 15.90
C ASP A 102 2.12 19.52 16.28
N GLN A 103 2.53 19.55 17.55
CA GLN A 103 3.71 18.84 18.04
C GLN A 103 3.60 17.33 17.83
N ASP A 104 2.41 16.79 18.08
CA ASP A 104 2.13 15.35 17.97
C ASP A 104 1.48 14.97 16.65
N GLY A 105 1.40 15.86 15.65
CA GLY A 105 0.82 15.54 14.33
C GLY A 105 -0.67 15.19 14.33
N VAL A 106 -1.38 15.42 15.44
CA VAL A 106 -2.79 15.04 15.63
C VAL A 106 -3.69 15.86 14.71
N LEU A 107 -3.38 17.14 14.50
CA LEU A 107 -4.16 18.00 13.60
C LEU A 107 -4.00 17.54 12.15
N LEU A 108 -2.80 17.09 11.74
CA LEU A 108 -2.61 16.51 10.41
C LEU A 108 -3.43 15.24 10.23
N VAL A 109 -3.43 14.33 11.20
CA VAL A 109 -4.24 13.09 11.13
C VAL A 109 -5.73 13.43 10.99
N GLN A 110 -6.24 14.37 11.78
CA GLN A 110 -7.63 14.82 11.69
C GLN A 110 -7.94 15.49 10.34
N ALA A 111 -7.06 16.36 9.86
CA ALA A 111 -7.18 17.00 8.56
C ALA A 111 -7.23 15.96 7.43
N PHE A 112 -6.35 14.95 7.47
CA PHE A 112 -6.30 13.88 6.49
C PHE A 112 -7.57 13.03 6.49
N ALA A 113 -8.11 12.70 7.67
CA ALA A 113 -9.36 11.94 7.80
C ALA A 113 -10.56 12.67 7.17
N MET A 114 -10.56 14.01 7.21
CA MET A 114 -11.60 14.85 6.62
C MET A 114 -11.40 15.16 5.13
N ALA A 115 -10.21 14.92 4.60
CA ALA A 115 -9.85 15.30 3.24
C ALA A 115 -10.46 14.34 2.21
N PRO A 116 -11.20 14.85 1.19
CA PRO A 116 -11.54 14.07 0.00
C PRO A 116 -10.29 13.77 -0.83
N GLU A 117 -10.37 12.80 -1.75
CA GLU A 117 -9.21 12.28 -2.49
C GLU A 117 -8.40 13.37 -3.22
N PRO A 118 -9.01 14.35 -3.93
CA PRO A 118 -8.24 15.43 -4.57
C PRO A 118 -7.47 16.30 -3.57
N PHE A 119 -7.98 16.46 -2.35
CA PHE A 119 -7.28 17.18 -1.29
C PHE A 119 -6.14 16.35 -0.72
N ARG A 120 -6.30 15.03 -0.59
CA ARG A 120 -5.23 14.12 -0.16
C ARG A 120 -4.03 14.15 -1.11
N SER A 121 -4.26 14.20 -2.42
CA SER A 121 -3.16 14.35 -3.40
C SER A 121 -2.41 15.67 -3.22
N ARG A 122 -3.11 16.79 -2.98
CA ARG A 122 -2.50 18.10 -2.72
C ARG A 122 -1.78 18.17 -1.38
N LEU A 123 -2.34 17.53 -0.35
CA LEU A 123 -1.70 17.31 0.95
C LEU A 123 -0.35 16.59 0.78
N ALA A 124 -0.32 15.48 0.05
CA ALA A 124 0.91 14.72 -0.21
C ALA A 124 1.98 15.59 -0.88
N GLN A 125 1.62 16.40 -1.88
CA GLN A 125 2.55 17.32 -2.55
C GLN A 125 3.12 18.37 -1.59
N THR A 126 2.28 18.92 -0.71
CA THR A 126 2.71 19.90 0.29
C THR A 126 3.64 19.29 1.34
N VAL A 127 3.34 18.08 1.82
CA VAL A 127 4.22 17.35 2.75
C VAL A 127 5.54 16.99 2.08
N ALA A 128 5.53 16.60 0.79
CA ALA A 128 6.73 16.33 0.01
C ALA A 128 7.67 17.55 -0.06
N ALA A 129 7.10 18.74 -0.26
CA ALA A 129 7.83 20.00 -0.32
C ALA A 129 8.40 20.46 1.04
N SER A 130 7.92 19.88 2.14
CA SER A 130 8.39 20.25 3.47
C SER A 130 9.74 19.61 3.79
N PRO A 131 10.72 20.39 4.28
CA PRO A 131 11.99 19.85 4.79
C PRO A 131 11.85 19.28 6.22
N ASP A 132 10.73 19.54 6.89
CA ASP A 132 10.50 19.07 8.26
C ASP A 132 10.23 17.56 8.30
N ARG A 133 10.98 16.84 9.13
CA ARG A 133 10.79 15.39 9.31
C ARG A 133 9.51 15.09 10.08
N GLY A 134 9.14 15.95 11.05
CA GLY A 134 7.97 15.74 11.90
C GLY A 134 6.66 15.70 11.12
N ILE A 135 6.52 16.54 10.09
CA ILE A 135 5.33 16.52 9.23
C ILE A 135 5.21 15.24 8.40
N LYS A 136 6.34 14.64 7.98
CA LYS A 136 6.36 13.38 7.24
C LYS A 136 5.96 12.22 8.13
N GLU A 137 6.46 12.19 9.37
CA GLU A 137 6.07 11.21 10.39
C GLU A 137 4.59 11.33 10.78
N ALA A 138 4.07 12.55 10.91
CA ALA A 138 2.65 12.80 11.12
C ALA A 138 1.79 12.31 9.94
N TYR A 139 2.23 12.59 8.70
CA TYR A 139 1.56 12.10 7.49
C TYR A 139 1.56 10.57 7.40
N ARG A 140 2.67 9.93 7.78
CA ARG A 140 2.74 8.46 7.86
C ARG A 140 1.72 7.89 8.86
N ARG A 141 1.61 8.50 10.04
CA ARG A 141 0.58 8.11 11.03
C ARG A 141 -0.85 8.31 10.50
N ALA A 142 -1.07 9.34 9.70
CA ALA A 142 -2.35 9.58 9.04
C ALA A 142 -2.68 8.48 8.01
N LEU A 143 -1.70 8.03 7.24
CA LEU A 143 -1.88 6.90 6.31
C LEU A 143 -2.21 5.59 7.05
N SER A 144 -1.55 5.32 8.18
CA SER A 144 -1.79 4.09 8.96
C SER A 144 -3.13 4.09 9.71
N SER A 145 -3.64 5.26 10.11
CA SER A 145 -4.91 5.39 10.85
C SER A 145 -6.12 5.60 9.93
N GLY A 146 -5.89 6.03 8.69
CA GLY A 146 -6.93 6.18 7.69
C GLY A 146 -7.31 4.85 7.02
N ALA A 147 -8.54 4.75 6.52
CA ALA A 147 -8.96 3.67 5.63
C ALA A 147 -8.39 3.87 4.21
N VAL A 148 -7.06 3.92 4.08
CA VAL A 148 -6.35 4.03 2.81
C VAL A 148 -5.85 2.65 2.42
N ASP A 149 -6.13 2.23 1.20
CA ASP A 149 -5.61 0.97 0.68
C ASP A 149 -4.06 0.95 0.71
N LYS A 150 -3.47 -0.23 0.91
CA LYS A 150 -2.01 -0.40 1.07
C LYS A 150 -1.25 0.06 -0.19
N ALA A 151 -1.77 -0.22 -1.38
CA ALA A 151 -1.11 0.20 -2.62
C ALA A 151 -1.09 1.73 -2.71
N GLN A 152 -2.21 2.39 -2.37
CA GLN A 152 -2.30 3.84 -2.35
C GLN A 152 -1.38 4.46 -1.28
N SER A 153 -1.23 3.83 -0.12
CA SER A 153 -0.28 4.24 0.92
C SER A 153 1.17 4.22 0.42
N VAL A 154 1.58 3.18 -0.31
CA VAL A 154 2.92 3.09 -0.91
C VAL A 154 3.13 4.20 -1.95
N GLU A 155 2.17 4.44 -2.83
CA GLU A 155 2.26 5.54 -3.81
C GLU A 155 2.34 6.91 -3.14
N ASN A 156 1.56 7.15 -2.09
CA ASN A 156 1.60 8.39 -1.33
C ASN A 156 2.97 8.61 -0.65
N LEU A 157 3.58 7.56 -0.09
CA LEU A 157 4.91 7.64 0.50
C LEU A 157 6.00 7.87 -0.56
N LYS A 158 5.85 7.30 -1.76
CA LYS A 158 6.74 7.58 -2.91
C LYS A 158 6.68 9.05 -3.31
N LEU A 159 5.48 9.64 -3.35
CA LEU A 159 5.25 11.06 -3.66
C LEU A 159 5.86 11.99 -2.61
N VAL A 160 5.70 11.66 -1.32
CA VAL A 160 6.26 12.44 -0.20
C VAL A 160 7.78 12.31 -0.09
N GLY A 161 8.35 11.24 -0.66
CA GLY A 161 9.77 10.90 -0.49
C GLY A 161 10.08 10.54 0.97
N ASP A 162 9.14 9.87 1.64
CA ASP A 162 9.34 9.34 2.99
C ASP A 162 9.94 7.94 2.91
N GLU A 163 11.27 7.88 2.82
CA GLU A 163 12.01 6.63 2.63
C GLU A 163 11.97 5.73 3.87
N ASP A 164 11.84 6.31 5.07
CA ASP A 164 11.63 5.56 6.30
C ASP A 164 10.24 4.88 6.26
N GLY A 165 9.20 5.61 5.84
CA GLY A 165 7.85 5.05 5.70
C GLY A 165 7.77 3.98 4.61
N LEU A 166 8.42 4.20 3.46
CA LEU A 166 8.50 3.18 2.41
C LEU A 166 9.15 1.89 2.91
N PHE A 167 10.23 2.01 3.69
CA PHE A 167 10.88 0.85 4.30
C PHE A 167 9.95 0.11 5.27
N GLU A 168 9.26 0.83 6.15
CA GLU A 168 8.31 0.23 7.11
C GLU A 168 7.17 -0.51 6.42
N GLN A 169 6.69 -0.01 5.28
CA GLN A 169 5.64 -0.69 4.50
C GLN A 169 6.14 -1.99 3.86
N THR A 170 7.45 -2.15 3.62
CA THR A 170 7.96 -3.37 2.97
C THR A 170 7.56 -4.64 3.69
N ARG A 171 7.41 -4.63 5.02
CA ARG A 171 6.98 -5.79 5.82
C ARG A 171 5.64 -6.40 5.37
N HIS A 172 4.78 -5.57 4.79
CA HIS A 172 3.44 -5.94 4.31
C HIS A 172 3.38 -6.27 2.83
N LEU A 173 4.51 -6.15 2.13
CA LEU A 173 4.60 -6.34 0.69
C LEU A 173 5.13 -7.75 0.37
N ARG A 174 4.87 -8.17 -0.87
CA ARG A 174 5.50 -9.34 -1.46
C ARG A 174 6.85 -8.96 -2.06
N LEU A 175 7.73 -9.94 -2.25
CA LEU A 175 9.03 -9.69 -2.88
C LEU A 175 8.87 -8.99 -4.24
N LEU A 176 7.87 -9.38 -5.04
CA LEU A 176 7.57 -8.75 -6.33
C LEU A 176 7.38 -7.22 -6.21
N ASP A 177 6.62 -6.79 -5.22
CA ASP A 177 6.32 -5.37 -4.99
C ASP A 177 7.56 -4.62 -4.48
N VAL A 178 8.38 -5.29 -3.64
CA VAL A 178 9.66 -4.74 -3.17
C VAL A 178 10.69 -4.60 -4.27
N LEU A 179 10.69 -5.46 -5.29
CA LEU A 179 11.57 -5.27 -6.46
C LEU A 179 11.29 -3.95 -7.17
N GLY A 180 10.01 -3.54 -7.27
CA GLY A 180 9.63 -2.22 -7.77
C GLY A 180 10.13 -1.06 -6.90
N LEU A 181 10.21 -1.27 -5.57
CA LEU A 181 10.85 -0.30 -4.67
C LEU A 181 12.38 -0.27 -4.83
N CYS A 182 13.02 -1.41 -5.02
CA CYS A 182 14.45 -1.50 -5.32
C CYS A 182 14.79 -0.80 -6.64
N GLU A 183 13.95 -0.92 -7.66
CA GLU A 183 14.09 -0.18 -8.92
C GLU A 183 14.05 1.34 -8.67
N ARG A 184 13.07 1.82 -7.89
CA ARG A 184 12.99 3.23 -7.49
C ARG A 184 14.26 3.65 -6.74
N TRP A 185 14.65 2.94 -5.69
CA TRP A 185 15.86 3.26 -4.89
C TRP A 185 17.16 3.15 -5.69
N ALA A 186 17.17 2.38 -6.79
CA ALA A 186 18.29 2.36 -7.72
C ALA A 186 18.35 3.65 -8.58
N ALA A 187 17.21 4.28 -8.86
CA ALA A 187 17.06 5.49 -9.67
C ALA A 187 17.13 6.79 -8.85
N VAL A 188 16.70 6.79 -7.59
CA VAL A 188 16.72 7.97 -6.70
C VAL A 188 17.74 7.83 -5.56
N PRO A 189 18.38 8.93 -5.12
CA PRO A 189 19.38 8.90 -4.05
C PRO A 189 18.76 8.76 -2.65
N GLY A 190 17.44 8.89 -2.50
CA GLY A 190 16.75 8.82 -1.20
C GLY A 190 16.97 7.47 -0.50
N ARG A 191 17.26 7.51 0.80
CA ARG A 191 17.43 6.33 1.66
C ARG A 191 16.76 6.53 3.02
N PRO A 192 16.38 5.43 3.70
CA PRO A 192 15.99 5.49 5.10
C PRO A 192 17.06 6.19 5.96
N ALA A 193 16.61 6.87 7.01
CA ALA A 193 17.45 7.56 7.96
C ALA A 193 18.18 6.57 8.88
N HIS A 194 17.49 5.50 9.30
CA HIS A 194 18.06 4.50 10.21
C HIS A 194 19.21 3.72 9.53
N PRO A 195 20.42 3.61 10.14
CA PRO A 195 21.58 2.99 9.51
C PRO A 195 21.36 1.54 9.07
N ALA A 196 20.66 0.74 9.89
CA ALA A 196 20.38 -0.66 9.54
C ALA A 196 19.41 -0.77 8.35
N HIS A 197 18.41 0.10 8.28
CA HIS A 197 17.44 0.11 7.17
C HIS A 197 18.12 0.57 5.88
N ARG A 198 18.99 1.60 5.97
CA ARG A 198 19.82 2.05 4.86
C ARG A 198 20.71 0.93 4.34
N ALA A 199 21.42 0.22 5.21
CA ALA A 199 22.28 -0.89 4.82
C ALA A 199 21.49 -2.02 4.13
N ALA A 200 20.29 -2.32 4.62
CA ALA A 200 19.40 -3.30 4.01
C ALA A 200 18.95 -2.86 2.60
N VAL A 201 18.51 -1.61 2.44
CA VAL A 201 18.14 -1.03 1.14
C VAL A 201 19.32 -1.02 0.17
N ASP A 202 20.50 -0.59 0.61
CA ASP A 202 21.68 -0.52 -0.26
C ASP A 202 22.12 -1.91 -0.73
N LYS A 203 22.09 -2.92 0.15
CA LYS A 203 22.35 -4.30 -0.21
C LYS A 203 21.30 -4.83 -1.20
N ALA A 204 20.01 -4.61 -0.93
CA ALA A 204 18.94 -5.03 -1.82
C ALA A 204 19.03 -4.38 -3.21
N VAL A 205 19.35 -3.09 -3.28
CA VAL A 205 19.58 -2.36 -4.55
C VAL A 205 20.80 -2.90 -5.31
N SER A 206 21.89 -3.24 -4.61
CA SER A 206 23.06 -3.86 -5.25
C SER A 206 22.71 -5.21 -5.85
N GLU A 207 21.94 -6.04 -5.13
CA GLU A 207 21.50 -7.34 -5.62
C GLU A 207 20.50 -7.20 -6.76
N TYR A 208 19.57 -6.24 -6.68
CA TYR A 208 18.65 -5.92 -7.76
C TYR A 208 19.40 -5.57 -9.05
N ARG A 209 20.45 -4.74 -8.97
CA ARG A 209 21.29 -4.39 -10.12
C ARG A 209 22.06 -5.60 -10.68
N SER A 210 22.43 -6.56 -9.84
CA SER A 210 23.15 -7.77 -10.27
C SER A 210 22.24 -8.76 -11.01
N LEU A 211 20.92 -8.72 -10.77
CA LEU A 211 19.91 -9.51 -11.50
C LEU A 211 19.75 -9.09 -12.97
N GLY A 212 20.24 -7.91 -13.37
CA GLY A 212 20.12 -7.38 -14.72
C GLY A 212 18.78 -6.68 -14.99
N ALA A 213 18.44 -6.49 -16.27
CA ALA A 213 17.17 -5.87 -16.67
C ALA A 213 16.00 -6.83 -16.38
N PHE A 214 15.49 -6.79 -15.16
CA PHE A 214 14.25 -7.43 -14.77
C PHE A 214 13.10 -6.48 -15.05
N LYS A 215 12.23 -6.84 -15.99
CA LYS A 215 10.99 -6.11 -16.23
C LYS A 215 9.83 -7.09 -16.04
N VAL A 216 8.99 -6.79 -15.06
CA VAL A 216 7.69 -7.44 -14.92
C VAL A 216 6.80 -6.78 -15.96
N GLU A 217 6.69 -7.39 -17.12
CA GLU A 217 5.74 -6.93 -18.12
C GLU A 217 4.37 -7.52 -17.77
N PRO A 218 3.29 -6.70 -17.79
CA PRO A 218 1.96 -7.27 -17.75
C PRO A 218 1.85 -8.29 -18.89
N GLY A 219 1.22 -9.43 -18.61
CA GLY A 219 0.92 -10.40 -19.65
C GLY A 219 0.19 -9.71 -20.80
N PRO A 220 0.39 -10.14 -22.05
CA PRO A 220 -0.40 -9.63 -23.17
C PRO A 220 -1.89 -9.79 -22.83
N GLU A 221 -2.70 -8.79 -23.21
CA GLU A 221 -4.15 -8.92 -23.09
C GLU A 221 -4.60 -10.22 -23.77
N LEU A 222 -5.42 -10.99 -23.07
CA LEU A 222 -5.99 -12.21 -23.61
C LEU A 222 -6.84 -11.85 -24.83
N PRO A 223 -6.79 -12.63 -25.93
CA PRO A 223 -7.66 -12.41 -27.07
C PRO A 223 -9.14 -12.38 -26.66
N ASP A 224 -9.95 -11.59 -27.37
CA ASP A 224 -11.39 -11.47 -27.11
C ASP A 224 -12.07 -12.85 -26.96
N GLY A 225 -12.79 -13.03 -25.84
CA GLY A 225 -13.49 -14.27 -25.52
C GLY A 225 -12.64 -15.37 -24.88
N MET A 226 -11.35 -15.13 -24.64
CA MET A 226 -10.48 -16.02 -23.86
C MET A 226 -10.43 -15.60 -22.40
N VAL A 227 -10.23 -16.58 -21.51
CA VAL A 227 -10.04 -16.41 -20.07
C VAL A 227 -8.78 -17.13 -19.64
N ASP A 228 -8.08 -16.61 -18.64
CA ASP A 228 -6.95 -17.33 -18.04
C ASP A 228 -7.44 -18.66 -17.46
N LEU A 229 -6.71 -19.74 -17.71
CA LEU A 229 -7.14 -21.08 -17.32
C LEU A 229 -7.23 -21.24 -15.80
N PHE A 230 -6.31 -20.61 -15.05
CA PHE A 230 -6.29 -20.67 -13.59
C PHE A 230 -7.42 -19.82 -12.99
N ASP A 231 -7.67 -18.64 -13.55
CA ASP A 231 -8.79 -17.79 -13.14
C ASP A 231 -10.13 -18.51 -13.41
N PHE A 232 -10.29 -19.07 -14.61
CA PHE A 232 -11.47 -19.86 -14.97
C PHE A 232 -11.73 -21.03 -14.01
N TRP A 233 -10.67 -21.71 -13.55
CA TRP A 233 -10.83 -22.78 -12.58
C TRP A 233 -11.20 -22.29 -11.19
N ARG A 234 -10.66 -21.15 -10.74
CA ARG A 234 -10.98 -20.53 -9.45
C ARG A 234 -12.42 -20.01 -9.44
N ASP A 235 -12.85 -19.35 -10.51
CA ASP A 235 -14.18 -18.75 -10.66
C ASP A 235 -15.32 -19.78 -10.67
N GLN A 236 -15.01 -21.05 -10.97
CA GLN A 236 -15.99 -22.13 -10.85
C GLN A 236 -16.28 -22.56 -9.41
N GLU A 237 -15.46 -22.13 -8.45
CA GLU A 237 -15.57 -22.47 -7.03
C GLU A 237 -15.88 -23.97 -6.76
N PRO A 238 -15.10 -24.91 -7.32
CA PRO A 238 -15.41 -26.34 -7.19
C PRO A 238 -15.38 -26.79 -5.72
N SER A 239 -16.29 -27.69 -5.36
CA SER A 239 -16.33 -28.30 -4.03
C SER A 239 -15.20 -29.31 -3.85
N ASP A 240 -14.87 -29.69 -2.61
CA ASP A 240 -13.89 -30.74 -2.35
C ASP A 240 -14.29 -32.11 -2.93
N ALA A 241 -15.59 -32.34 -3.14
CA ALA A 241 -16.08 -33.54 -3.83
C ALA A 241 -15.76 -33.49 -5.33
N ASP A 242 -15.96 -32.32 -5.95
CA ASP A 242 -15.64 -32.10 -7.36
C ASP A 242 -14.14 -32.22 -7.61
N LEU A 243 -13.31 -31.64 -6.73
CA LEU A 243 -11.85 -31.73 -6.81
C LEU A 243 -11.36 -33.18 -6.66
N ARG A 244 -11.96 -33.98 -5.76
CA ARG A 244 -11.64 -35.40 -5.65
C ARG A 244 -12.03 -36.19 -6.89
N ALA A 245 -13.19 -35.88 -7.49
CA ALA A 245 -13.61 -36.50 -8.74
C ALA A 245 -12.66 -36.13 -9.88
N ASP A 246 -12.26 -34.87 -9.97
CA ASP A 246 -11.30 -34.36 -10.95
C ASP A 246 -9.94 -35.04 -10.89
N LEU A 247 -9.42 -35.30 -9.69
CA LEU A 247 -8.16 -36.03 -9.50
C LEU A 247 -8.18 -37.46 -10.08
N THR A 248 -9.37 -37.98 -10.40
CA THR A 248 -9.59 -39.29 -11.02
C THR A 248 -10.22 -39.22 -12.41
N ALA A 249 -10.50 -38.02 -12.92
CA ALA A 249 -11.14 -37.84 -14.22
C ALA A 249 -10.23 -38.28 -15.36
N GLU A 250 -10.77 -38.77 -16.48
CA GLU A 250 -9.94 -39.12 -17.65
C GLU A 250 -9.35 -37.87 -18.33
N ASP A 251 -10.08 -36.75 -18.28
CA ASP A 251 -9.66 -35.48 -18.86
C ASP A 251 -8.43 -34.89 -18.14
N PRO A 252 -7.29 -34.68 -18.83
CA PRO A 252 -6.07 -34.16 -18.23
C PRO A 252 -6.20 -32.72 -17.72
N PHE A 253 -7.10 -31.90 -18.27
CA PHE A 253 -7.34 -30.55 -17.74
C PHE A 253 -8.16 -30.57 -16.45
N ARG A 254 -9.11 -31.51 -16.33
CA ARG A 254 -9.80 -31.74 -15.06
C ARG A 254 -8.84 -32.30 -14.01
N LYS A 255 -8.03 -33.30 -14.37
CA LYS A 255 -6.96 -33.80 -13.48
C LYS A 255 -6.02 -32.67 -13.04
N ALA A 256 -5.60 -31.80 -13.95
CA ALA A 256 -4.78 -30.63 -13.65
C ALA A 256 -5.47 -29.64 -12.69
N ARG A 257 -6.77 -29.33 -12.90
CA ARG A 257 -7.56 -28.52 -11.95
C ARG A 257 -7.59 -29.14 -10.56
N GLY A 258 -7.86 -30.45 -10.49
CA GLY A 258 -7.88 -31.22 -9.25
C GLY A 258 -6.53 -31.19 -8.53
N LEU A 259 -5.42 -31.32 -9.26
CA LEU A 259 -4.07 -31.20 -8.72
C LEU A 259 -3.79 -29.78 -8.19
N TYR A 260 -4.13 -28.75 -8.97
CA TYR A 260 -3.81 -27.36 -8.65
C TYR A 260 -4.60 -26.85 -7.44
N LEU A 261 -5.94 -26.88 -7.53
CA LEU A 261 -6.81 -26.39 -6.46
C LEU A 261 -6.89 -27.37 -5.28
N GLY A 262 -6.75 -28.67 -5.54
CA GLY A 262 -6.73 -29.69 -4.49
C GLY A 262 -5.49 -29.60 -3.60
N GLN A 263 -4.34 -29.16 -4.13
CA GLN A 263 -3.14 -28.95 -3.33
C GLN A 263 -3.35 -27.85 -2.28
N GLU A 264 -3.97 -26.73 -2.66
CA GLU A 264 -4.31 -25.63 -1.73
C GLU A 264 -5.22 -26.10 -0.59
N ARG A 265 -6.02 -27.15 -0.82
CA ARG A 265 -6.96 -27.75 0.14
C ARG A 265 -6.44 -29.04 0.81
N ASN A 266 -5.16 -29.36 0.67
CA ASN A 266 -4.54 -30.58 1.22
C ASN A 266 -5.22 -31.89 0.78
N LEU A 267 -5.76 -31.94 -0.44
CA LEU A 267 -6.43 -33.12 -1.01
C LEU A 267 -5.51 -33.99 -1.87
N VAL A 268 -4.28 -33.54 -2.13
CA VAL A 268 -3.33 -34.18 -3.05
C VAL A 268 -2.20 -34.82 -2.26
N GLU A 269 -2.02 -36.13 -2.45
CA GLU A 269 -0.91 -36.89 -1.87
C GLU A 269 0.37 -36.68 -2.68
N ALA A 270 1.53 -36.68 -1.99
CA ALA A 270 2.83 -36.49 -2.62
C ALA A 270 3.10 -37.48 -3.78
N GLN A 271 2.68 -38.74 -3.62
CA GLN A 271 2.83 -39.77 -4.66
C GLN A 271 2.06 -39.43 -5.94
N ARG A 272 0.90 -38.79 -5.81
CA ARG A 272 0.08 -38.37 -6.95
C ARG A 272 0.73 -37.21 -7.70
N LEU A 273 1.38 -36.30 -6.97
CA LEU A 273 2.17 -35.23 -7.58
C LEU A 273 3.39 -35.77 -8.34
N THR A 274 4.08 -36.77 -7.77
CA THR A 274 5.18 -37.47 -8.46
C THR A 274 4.72 -38.19 -9.72
N ALA A 275 3.55 -38.84 -9.70
CA ALA A 275 3.00 -39.50 -10.87
C ALA A 275 2.63 -38.48 -11.97
N ALA A 276 2.03 -37.35 -11.59
CA ALA A 276 1.68 -36.26 -12.50
C ALA A 276 2.92 -35.65 -13.17
N ALA A 277 4.06 -35.59 -12.48
CA ALA A 277 5.33 -35.11 -13.03
C ALA A 277 5.84 -35.95 -14.23
N THR A 278 5.48 -37.23 -14.28
CA THR A 278 5.83 -38.17 -15.36
C THR A 278 4.66 -38.50 -16.29
N SER A 279 3.53 -37.80 -16.15
CA SER A 279 2.33 -38.04 -16.96
C SER A 279 2.62 -37.83 -18.45
N GLU A 280 1.94 -38.57 -19.34
CA GLU A 280 2.03 -38.32 -20.79
C GLU A 280 1.33 -37.00 -21.18
N HIS A 281 0.44 -36.50 -20.34
CA HIS A 281 -0.31 -35.27 -20.57
C HIS A 281 0.40 -34.03 -20.00
N TRP A 282 0.61 -33.05 -20.86
CA TRP A 282 1.32 -31.82 -20.49
C TRP A 282 0.62 -30.96 -19.42
N PRO A 283 -0.73 -30.89 -19.30
CA PRO A 283 -1.36 -30.10 -18.25
C PRO A 283 -1.06 -30.64 -16.85
N GLU A 284 -1.05 -31.96 -16.69
CA GLU A 284 -0.69 -32.61 -15.42
C GLU A 284 0.79 -32.35 -15.08
N ARG A 285 1.68 -32.47 -16.06
CA ARG A 285 3.11 -32.15 -15.88
C ARG A 285 3.34 -30.67 -15.56
N LEU A 286 2.58 -29.76 -16.16
CA LEU A 286 2.62 -28.32 -15.86
C LEU A 286 2.29 -28.07 -14.39
N ILE A 287 1.17 -28.60 -13.90
CA ILE A 287 0.78 -28.38 -12.50
C ILE A 287 1.77 -29.05 -11.54
N ALA A 288 2.23 -30.26 -11.84
CA ALA A 288 3.24 -30.91 -11.02
C ALA A 288 4.53 -30.08 -10.90
N ARG A 289 4.98 -29.47 -12.02
CA ARG A 289 6.16 -28.59 -12.06
C ARG A 289 5.96 -27.27 -11.33
N LEU A 290 4.75 -26.71 -11.37
CA LEU A 290 4.40 -25.49 -10.65
C LEU A 290 4.39 -25.73 -9.13
N LEU A 291 3.90 -26.90 -8.69
CA LEU A 291 3.75 -27.23 -7.28
C LEU A 291 5.02 -27.81 -6.63
N ASP A 292 5.82 -28.57 -7.38
CA ASP A 292 7.11 -29.10 -6.91
C ASP A 292 8.22 -28.90 -7.96
N PRO A 293 8.87 -27.72 -7.97
CA PRO A 293 9.98 -27.43 -8.88
C PRO A 293 11.23 -28.29 -8.64
N ALA A 294 11.37 -28.91 -7.45
CA ALA A 294 12.55 -29.68 -7.06
C ALA A 294 12.50 -31.14 -7.53
N ALA A 295 11.31 -31.67 -7.82
CA ALA A 295 11.10 -33.06 -8.24
C ALA A 295 11.78 -33.46 -9.57
N LEU A 296 12.39 -32.53 -10.32
CA LEU A 296 12.62 -32.73 -11.76
C LEU A 296 13.99 -32.25 -12.30
N ALA A 297 15.09 -32.70 -11.70
CA ALA A 297 16.43 -32.54 -12.30
C ALA A 297 16.69 -33.40 -13.58
N GLY A 298 15.69 -34.13 -14.11
CA GLY A 298 15.93 -35.29 -14.99
C GLY A 298 15.36 -35.31 -16.41
N ALA A 299 14.62 -34.30 -16.89
CA ALA A 299 13.93 -34.39 -18.20
C ALA A 299 14.28 -33.23 -19.16
N PRO A 300 15.45 -33.25 -19.81
CA PRO A 300 15.91 -32.18 -20.71
C PRO A 300 15.05 -31.98 -21.98
N GLU A 301 14.17 -32.92 -22.33
CA GLU A 301 13.36 -32.87 -23.57
C GLU A 301 11.87 -32.54 -23.37
N ASP A 302 11.43 -32.18 -22.15
CA ASP A 302 10.01 -31.84 -21.93
C ASP A 302 9.69 -30.40 -22.38
N HIS A 303 8.66 -30.22 -23.20
CA HIS A 303 8.19 -28.92 -23.68
C HIS A 303 7.63 -28.02 -22.56
N VAL A 304 7.40 -28.54 -21.36
CA VAL A 304 7.02 -27.75 -20.17
C VAL A 304 8.27 -27.23 -19.42
N LEU A 305 9.49 -27.42 -19.94
CA LEU A 305 10.74 -27.07 -19.25
C LEU A 305 10.97 -25.57 -19.12
N TRP A 306 10.28 -24.74 -19.91
CA TRP A 306 10.24 -23.28 -19.70
C TRP A 306 9.67 -22.90 -18.32
N VAL A 307 8.78 -23.73 -17.76
CA VAL A 307 8.26 -23.54 -16.41
C VAL A 307 9.40 -23.60 -15.39
N ASN A 308 10.42 -24.44 -15.58
CA ASN A 308 11.54 -24.55 -14.63
C ASN A 308 12.40 -23.27 -14.58
N ALA A 309 12.42 -22.48 -15.67
CA ALA A 309 13.11 -21.19 -15.68
C ALA A 309 12.38 -20.10 -14.86
N CYS A 310 11.10 -20.30 -14.53
CA CYS A 310 10.24 -19.30 -13.89
C CYS A 310 9.51 -19.78 -12.61
N ALA A 311 9.28 -21.08 -12.43
CA ALA A 311 8.45 -21.65 -11.35
C ALA A 311 9.14 -21.61 -10.00
N GLY A 312 10.46 -21.75 -9.97
CA GLY A 312 11.24 -21.55 -8.74
C GLY A 312 11.14 -20.11 -8.20
N ASP A 313 10.87 -19.14 -9.08
CA ASP A 313 10.79 -17.72 -8.78
C ASP A 313 9.36 -17.29 -8.44
N ALA A 314 8.31 -17.92 -8.97
CA ALA A 314 6.92 -17.51 -8.71
C ALA A 314 6.54 -17.55 -7.22
N GLY A 315 6.83 -18.66 -6.53
CA GLY A 315 6.60 -18.77 -5.08
C GLY A 315 7.50 -17.82 -4.27
N LEU A 316 8.69 -17.51 -4.78
CA LEU A 316 9.62 -16.57 -4.16
C LEU A 316 9.17 -15.11 -4.32
N LEU A 317 8.67 -14.75 -5.50
CA LEU A 317 8.12 -13.43 -5.83
C LEU A 317 6.84 -13.14 -5.04
N ALA A 318 6.03 -14.17 -4.77
CA ALA A 318 4.83 -14.07 -3.94
C ALA A 318 5.12 -14.09 -2.43
N ALA A 319 6.36 -14.39 -2.01
CA ALA A 319 6.70 -14.51 -0.59
C ALA A 319 6.59 -13.15 0.13
N PRO A 320 5.97 -13.11 1.33
CA PRO A 320 5.88 -11.90 2.13
C PRO A 320 7.24 -11.54 2.73
N ILE A 321 7.53 -10.25 2.80
CA ILE A 321 8.77 -9.72 3.37
C ILE A 321 8.79 -9.78 4.90
N GLY A 322 7.64 -9.57 5.56
CA GLY A 322 7.54 -9.71 7.01
C GLY A 322 7.87 -11.13 7.45
N GLY A 323 7.16 -12.12 6.90
CA GLY A 323 7.38 -13.55 7.12
C GLY A 323 7.39 -13.99 8.60
N THR A 324 7.61 -15.28 8.83
CA THR A 324 7.91 -15.81 10.18
C THR A 324 9.41 -16.14 10.35
N PRO A 325 9.90 -16.38 11.58
CA PRO A 325 11.23 -16.94 11.80
C PRO A 325 11.50 -18.22 11.02
N GLU A 326 10.52 -19.11 10.90
CA GLU A 326 10.63 -20.35 10.13
C GLU A 326 10.74 -20.07 8.62
N ASP A 327 9.97 -19.11 8.10
CA ASP A 327 10.08 -18.68 6.71
C ASP A 327 11.48 -18.14 6.41
N TYR A 328 12.00 -17.28 7.28
CA TYR A 328 13.35 -16.73 7.15
C TYR A 328 14.42 -17.81 7.22
N ALA A 329 14.32 -18.77 8.14
CA ALA A 329 15.24 -19.90 8.23
C ALA A 329 15.21 -20.76 6.97
N ARG A 330 14.01 -21.05 6.44
CA ARG A 330 13.81 -21.81 5.21
C ARG A 330 14.41 -21.09 3.99
N HIS A 331 14.17 -19.79 3.83
CA HIS A 331 14.74 -19.00 2.74
C HIS A 331 16.26 -18.86 2.86
N SER A 332 16.78 -18.68 4.07
CA SER A 332 18.22 -18.61 4.34
C SER A 332 18.93 -19.92 4.01
N ALA A 333 18.35 -21.07 4.36
CA ALA A 333 18.88 -22.39 3.98
C ALA A 333 18.88 -22.57 2.45
N ARG A 334 17.79 -22.18 1.78
CA ARG A 334 17.69 -22.22 0.31
C ARG A 334 18.71 -21.30 -0.36
N PHE A 335 18.98 -20.12 0.22
CA PHE A 335 20.02 -19.20 -0.24
C PHE A 335 21.43 -19.81 -0.15
N GLN A 336 21.73 -20.51 0.95
CA GLN A 336 23.02 -21.20 1.11
C GLN A 336 23.20 -22.35 0.11
N GLN A 337 22.12 -23.05 -0.22
CA GLN A 337 22.12 -24.17 -1.18
C GLN A 337 22.17 -23.71 -2.64
N ALA A 338 21.60 -22.53 -2.96
CA ALA A 338 21.57 -21.98 -4.31
C ALA A 338 22.98 -21.64 -4.81
N SER A 339 23.56 -22.49 -5.66
CA SER A 339 24.94 -22.35 -6.17
C SER A 339 25.02 -22.55 -7.68
N GLY A 340 25.97 -21.87 -8.31
CA GLY A 340 26.24 -21.96 -9.75
C GLY A 340 25.44 -20.99 -10.63
N PRO A 341 25.77 -20.90 -11.94
CA PRO A 341 25.19 -19.91 -12.85
C PRO A 341 23.68 -20.03 -13.04
N ALA A 342 23.16 -21.26 -13.06
CA ALA A 342 21.72 -21.52 -13.23
C ALA A 342 20.87 -21.05 -12.03
N ALA A 343 21.46 -20.98 -10.84
CA ALA A 343 20.79 -20.54 -9.61
C ALA A 343 21.05 -19.06 -9.28
N ALA A 344 21.83 -18.33 -10.10
CA ALA A 344 22.25 -16.97 -9.80
C ALA A 344 21.07 -16.01 -9.60
N ARG A 345 20.03 -16.13 -10.44
CA ARG A 345 18.81 -15.32 -10.35
C ARG A 345 18.05 -15.59 -9.05
N THR A 346 17.70 -16.84 -8.80
CA THR A 346 17.01 -17.25 -7.57
C THR A 346 17.82 -16.89 -6.32
N ARG A 347 19.16 -17.00 -6.38
CA ARG A 347 20.06 -16.57 -5.30
C ARG A 347 19.98 -15.06 -5.05
N GLY A 348 19.94 -14.23 -6.09
CA GLY A 348 19.77 -12.78 -5.94
C GLY A 348 18.40 -12.40 -5.36
N LEU A 349 17.32 -13.04 -5.83
CA LEU A 349 15.98 -12.85 -5.28
C LEU A 349 15.91 -13.26 -3.79
N LEU A 350 16.50 -14.40 -3.43
CA LEU A 350 16.62 -14.84 -2.03
C LEU A 350 17.49 -13.89 -1.19
N SER A 351 18.56 -13.33 -1.77
CA SER A 351 19.43 -12.35 -1.09
C SER A 351 18.63 -11.10 -0.70
N ILE A 352 17.80 -10.58 -1.62
CA ILE A 352 16.92 -9.44 -1.38
C ILE A 352 15.90 -9.79 -0.28
N LEU A 353 15.18 -10.91 -0.44
CA LEU A 353 14.16 -11.36 0.52
C LEU A 353 14.73 -11.51 1.93
N CYS A 354 15.81 -12.28 2.08
CA CYS A 354 16.47 -12.50 3.37
C CYS A 354 17.05 -11.22 3.97
N THR A 355 17.46 -10.26 3.15
CA THR A 355 17.98 -8.97 3.65
C THR A 355 16.89 -8.17 4.35
N PHE A 356 15.68 -8.09 3.79
CA PHE A 356 14.57 -7.42 4.47
C PHE A 356 13.99 -8.26 5.61
N GLN A 357 13.78 -9.57 5.40
CA GLN A 357 13.31 -10.48 6.46
C GLN A 357 14.23 -10.44 7.69
N GLY A 358 15.55 -10.40 7.48
CA GLY A 358 16.51 -10.28 8.58
C GLY A 358 16.34 -9.02 9.43
N VAL A 359 15.90 -7.90 8.85
CA VAL A 359 15.63 -6.67 9.63
C VAL A 359 14.39 -6.81 10.50
N PHE A 360 13.32 -7.41 9.99
CA PHE A 360 12.05 -7.55 10.73
C PHE A 360 12.08 -8.71 11.73
N VAL A 361 12.60 -9.85 11.31
CA VAL A 361 12.56 -11.12 12.06
C VAL A 361 13.72 -11.25 13.04
N ALA A 362 14.95 -10.96 12.62
CA ALA A 362 16.12 -11.06 13.51
C ALA A 362 16.36 -9.78 14.35
N GLY A 363 15.68 -8.68 14.01
CA GLY A 363 15.76 -7.40 14.72
C GLY A 363 14.83 -7.25 15.93
N GLY A 364 14.01 -8.26 16.26
CA GLY A 364 13.18 -8.25 17.48
C GLY A 364 11.97 -7.30 17.46
N ILE A 365 11.47 -6.88 16.29
CA ILE A 365 10.20 -6.14 16.19
C ILE A 365 9.10 -7.09 15.74
N THR A 366 8.62 -7.92 16.67
CA THR A 366 7.27 -8.47 16.61
C THR A 366 6.35 -7.51 17.36
N VAL A 367 5.91 -6.44 16.70
CA VAL A 367 4.69 -5.75 17.15
C VAL A 367 3.56 -6.51 16.49
N ASP A 368 3.09 -7.54 17.17
CA ASP A 368 1.81 -8.13 16.89
C ASP A 368 0.74 -7.14 17.38
N GLU A 369 -0.07 -6.62 16.46
CA GLU A 369 -1.17 -5.70 16.77
C GLU A 369 -2.34 -6.45 17.46
N THR A 370 -2.23 -7.77 17.64
CA THR A 370 -3.18 -8.59 18.41
C THR A 370 -2.74 -8.75 19.87
N GLY A 371 -2.69 -7.63 20.60
CA GLY A 371 -2.32 -7.60 22.01
C GLY A 371 -3.27 -8.41 22.92
N GLU A 372 -3.06 -9.72 23.02
CA GLU A 372 -3.52 -10.55 24.13
C GLU A 372 -2.32 -11.22 24.79
N ALA A 373 -2.12 -10.94 26.08
CA ALA A 373 -1.02 -11.43 26.91
C ALA A 373 -1.01 -12.96 27.14
N THR A 374 -1.83 -13.71 26.41
CA THR A 374 -1.99 -15.17 26.53
C THR A 374 -1.41 -15.95 25.35
N ASP A 375 -0.83 -15.28 24.35
CA ASP A 375 -0.25 -15.99 23.22
C ASP A 375 1.08 -16.68 23.59
N ARG A 376 1.31 -17.88 23.08
CA ARG A 376 2.46 -18.74 23.41
C ARG A 376 3.81 -18.16 22.95
N GLY A 377 3.79 -17.13 22.10
CA GLY A 377 4.96 -16.37 21.66
C GLY A 377 5.25 -15.09 22.46
N ALA A 378 4.43 -14.75 23.46
CA ALA A 378 4.64 -13.57 24.28
C ALA A 378 5.87 -13.77 25.20
N VAL A 379 6.88 -12.93 25.03
CA VAL A 379 8.07 -12.90 25.89
C VAL A 379 7.86 -11.85 26.97
N GLU A 380 7.89 -12.28 28.23
CA GLU A 380 7.89 -11.41 29.41
C GLU A 380 9.24 -10.67 29.49
N LEU A 381 9.21 -9.34 29.45
CA LEU A 381 10.39 -8.51 29.67
C LEU A 381 10.49 -8.25 31.18
N GLU A 382 11.37 -8.98 31.88
CA GLU A 382 11.79 -8.58 33.23
C GLU A 382 12.64 -7.31 33.12
N ASP A 383 12.25 -6.29 33.88
CA ASP A 383 12.89 -4.98 33.96
C ASP A 383 14.31 -5.16 34.50
N ALA A 384 15.31 -5.16 33.61
CA ALA A 384 16.71 -5.20 33.98
C ALA A 384 17.06 -3.85 34.62
N GLY A 385 17.08 -3.83 35.96
CA GLY A 385 17.40 -2.65 36.76
C GLY A 385 18.66 -1.93 36.31
N GLU A 386 18.63 -0.60 36.48
CA GLU A 386 19.68 0.35 36.12
C GLU A 386 21.08 -0.14 36.53
N VAL A 387 21.95 -0.31 35.54
CA VAL A 387 23.38 -0.53 35.78
C VAL A 387 24.04 0.83 36.00
N GLU A 388 24.34 1.16 37.25
CA GLU A 388 25.24 2.27 37.59
C GLU A 388 26.66 1.92 37.10
N PHE A 389 27.26 2.85 36.36
CA PHE A 389 28.66 2.76 35.94
C PHE A 389 29.53 3.52 36.94
N GLU A 390 30.39 2.81 37.68
CA GLU A 390 31.56 3.38 38.38
C GLU A 390 32.76 3.57 37.44
#